data_AF-A0A642C562-F1
#
_entry.id   AF-A0A642C562-F1
#
_cell.length_a   1.000
_cell.length_b   1.000
_cell.length_c   1.000
_cell.angle_alpha   90.00
_cell.angle_beta   90.00
_cell.angle_gamma   90.00
#
_symmetry.space_group_name_H-M   'P 1'
#
loop_
_entity.id
_entity.type
_entity.pdbx_description
1 polymer ?
#
loop_
_entity_poly.entity_id
_entity_poly.type
_entity_poly.pdbx_seq_one_letter_code
_entity_poly.pdbx_strand_id
1 'polypeptide(L)'
;IMCMPVVPGDKFRVKTESLVRLAPLVAPMMHRVNVFTHYFFVPNRLVWNEWEDFITKGVDGEDMPMFPKIQINQDSHLVSSASLIKEYFGDSSLWDYLGLPTLSACGNKSYDVVNGVKVPNGFQVSALPFRAYQLIYNEYYRDQNLTDPIDFTLGSGTTVGGDQLMALMSLRRRAWEKDYFTSALPWLQRGPEVSVPVQGAGGSMDVVYKNETGQTKQRWFDGNGREFQASTAYDLTMAQNSGNPYAADFVAVNGGANNRAPELDPNGTLKVNVDEMGININDLRTSNALQRWFERNARGGSRYIEQILSHFGVRSSDARLQRPQFLGGGRMPISVSEVLQTSSTDETSPQANMAGHGISAGINNGFKHYFEEHGYIIGIMSITPRSGYQQGVPRDFTKFDNMDFYFPEFAHLSEQEIK
;
A
#
# COMPACT_ATOMS: atom_id res chain seq x y z
N ILE A 1 15.98 -20.07 5.61
CA ILE A 1 17.16 -20.65 6.31
C ILE A 1 16.77 -21.66 7.38
N MET A 2 15.59 -21.53 8.00
CA MET A 2 15.12 -22.47 9.02
C MET A 2 13.60 -22.49 8.96
N CYS A 3 13.00 -23.67 8.97
CA CYS A 3 11.57 -23.87 9.18
C CYS A 3 11.43 -25.04 10.15
N MET A 4 10.95 -24.79 11.37
CA MET A 4 10.78 -25.84 12.37
C MET A 4 9.39 -25.75 13.02
N PRO A 5 8.67 -26.87 13.15
CA PRO A 5 7.44 -26.91 13.93
C PRO A 5 7.76 -26.79 15.42
N VAL A 6 6.83 -26.19 16.18
CA VAL A 6 6.90 -26.08 17.64
C VAL A 6 5.60 -26.53 18.28
N VAL A 7 5.71 -27.03 19.50
CA VAL A 7 4.61 -27.53 20.32
C VAL A 7 4.45 -26.63 21.56
N PRO A 8 3.22 -26.45 22.10
CA PRO A 8 3.01 -25.76 23.36
C PRO A 8 3.89 -26.32 24.47
N GLY A 9 4.57 -25.46 25.22
CA GLY A 9 5.49 -25.84 26.28
C GLY A 9 6.97 -25.84 25.86
N ASP A 10 7.27 -25.76 24.56
CA ASP A 10 8.65 -25.76 24.08
C ASP A 10 9.39 -24.48 24.43
N LYS A 11 10.69 -24.62 24.75
CA LYS A 11 11.63 -23.51 24.96
C LYS A 11 12.75 -23.60 23.95
N PHE A 12 12.72 -22.74 22.93
CA PHE A 12 13.81 -22.68 21.97
C PHE A 12 14.84 -21.64 22.37
N ARG A 13 16.11 -21.98 22.16
CA ARG A 13 17.23 -21.06 22.16
C ARG A 13 18.01 -21.26 20.87
N VAL A 14 17.89 -20.31 19.96
CA VAL A 14 18.62 -20.33 18.68
C VAL A 14 19.78 -19.35 18.77
N LYS A 15 20.96 -19.81 18.37
CA LYS A 15 22.11 -18.97 18.06
C LYS A 15 22.57 -19.36 16.65
N THR A 16 22.56 -18.40 15.74
CA THR A 16 22.96 -18.64 14.36
C THR A 16 24.27 -17.94 14.07
N GLU A 17 25.18 -18.75 13.56
CA GLU A 17 26.45 -18.34 12.99
C GLU A 17 26.32 -18.59 11.50
N SER A 18 26.59 -17.56 10.69
CA SER A 18 26.46 -17.66 9.25
C SER A 18 27.74 -17.19 8.57
N LEU A 19 28.15 -17.97 7.56
CA LEU A 19 29.18 -17.61 6.61
C LEU A 19 28.49 -17.39 5.27
N VAL A 20 28.49 -16.14 4.81
CA VAL A 20 27.93 -15.76 3.51
C VAL A 20 29.09 -15.45 2.57
N ARG A 21 29.05 -16.03 1.38
CA ARG A 21 30.00 -15.78 0.30
C ARG A 21 29.25 -15.29 -0.93
N LEU A 22 29.81 -14.28 -1.59
CA LEU A 22 29.33 -13.86 -2.92
C LEU A 22 30.03 -14.71 -3.99
N ALA A 23 29.37 -14.87 -5.14
CA ALA A 23 30.04 -15.36 -6.33
C ALA A 23 31.20 -14.40 -6.70
N PRO A 24 32.27 -14.88 -7.37
CA PRO A 24 33.38 -14.03 -7.78
C PRO A 24 32.89 -12.81 -8.55
N LEU A 25 33.26 -11.61 -8.09
CA LEU A 25 32.85 -10.37 -8.71
C LEU A 25 33.92 -9.93 -9.73
N VAL A 26 33.47 -9.40 -10.87
CA VAL A 26 34.35 -8.86 -11.93
C VAL A 26 35.18 -7.67 -11.42
N ALA A 27 34.64 -6.90 -10.47
CA ALA A 27 35.32 -5.82 -9.78
C ALA A 27 34.88 -5.79 -8.31
N PRO A 28 35.70 -5.29 -7.36
CA PRO A 28 35.29 -5.17 -5.98
C PRO A 28 34.16 -4.16 -5.84
N MET A 29 33.09 -4.58 -5.19
CA MET A 29 31.96 -3.73 -4.88
C MET A 29 32.34 -2.80 -3.71
N MET A 30 32.45 -1.50 -4.01
CA MET A 30 32.71 -0.45 -3.02
C MET A 30 31.45 -0.04 -2.22
N HIS A 31 30.33 -0.72 -2.47
CA HIS A 31 29.06 -0.46 -1.81
C HIS A 31 28.83 -1.37 -0.60
N ARG A 32 28.22 -0.81 0.44
CA ARG A 32 27.94 -1.53 1.68
C ARG A 32 26.69 -2.38 1.53
N VAL A 33 26.85 -3.70 1.66
CA VAL A 33 25.75 -4.66 1.63
C VAL A 33 25.58 -5.29 3.00
N ASN A 34 24.35 -5.40 3.47
CA ASN A 34 24.03 -5.97 4.77
C ASN A 34 23.24 -7.27 4.60
N VAL A 35 23.60 -8.27 5.38
CA VAL A 35 22.83 -9.49 5.62
C VAL A 35 21.96 -9.26 6.84
N PHE A 36 20.66 -9.45 6.69
CA PHE A 36 19.70 -9.48 7.79
C PHE A 36 19.27 -10.91 8.04
N THR A 37 19.17 -11.29 9.30
CA THR A 37 18.56 -12.56 9.71
C THR A 37 17.45 -12.25 10.69
N HIS A 38 16.24 -12.72 10.42
CA HIS A 38 15.06 -12.50 11.25
C HIS A 38 14.37 -13.82 11.55
N TYR A 39 13.95 -14.00 12.80
CA TYR A 39 13.17 -15.14 13.25
C TYR A 39 11.76 -14.69 13.60
N PHE A 40 10.79 -15.42 13.07
CA PHE A 40 9.39 -15.20 13.33
C PHE A 40 8.76 -16.49 13.86
N PHE A 41 7.80 -16.33 14.77
CA PHE A 41 6.90 -17.38 15.18
C PHE A 41 5.52 -17.12 14.58
N VAL A 42 4.97 -18.14 13.91
CA VAL A 42 3.64 -18.10 13.32
C VAL A 42 2.79 -19.20 13.96
N PRO A 43 1.81 -18.85 14.82
CA PRO A 43 0.83 -19.80 15.32
C PRO A 43 -0.01 -20.40 14.18
N ASN A 44 -0.33 -21.69 14.26
CA ASN A 44 -1.11 -22.36 13.22
C ASN A 44 -2.54 -21.80 13.08
N ARG A 45 -3.12 -21.27 14.17
CA ARG A 45 -4.39 -20.54 14.19
C ARG A 45 -4.45 -19.37 13.21
N LEU A 46 -3.31 -18.71 12.95
CA LEU A 46 -3.27 -17.56 12.02
C LEU A 46 -3.30 -17.98 10.55
N VAL A 47 -2.90 -19.22 10.30
CA VAL A 47 -2.65 -19.77 8.96
C VAL A 47 -3.79 -20.69 8.52
N TRP A 48 -4.59 -21.16 9.47
CA TRP A 48 -5.72 -22.03 9.24
C TRP A 48 -6.84 -21.75 10.26
N ASN A 49 -8.01 -21.34 9.75
CA ASN A 49 -9.13 -20.93 10.58
C ASN A 49 -9.72 -22.09 11.40
N GLU A 50 -9.78 -23.29 10.82
CA GLU A 50 -10.33 -24.49 11.47
C GLU A 50 -9.27 -25.23 12.29
N TRP A 51 -8.14 -24.58 12.64
CA TRP A 51 -7.10 -25.18 13.47
C TRP A 51 -7.61 -25.54 14.88
N GLU A 52 -8.45 -24.69 15.47
CA GLU A 52 -9.01 -24.93 16.80
C GLU A 52 -9.91 -26.17 16.77
N ASP A 53 -10.84 -26.23 15.81
CA ASP A 53 -11.73 -27.38 15.61
C ASP A 53 -10.96 -28.65 15.23
N PHE A 54 -9.84 -28.55 14.50
CA PHE A 54 -9.00 -29.71 14.18
C PHE A 54 -8.34 -30.33 15.40
N ILE A 55 -7.87 -29.51 16.35
CA ILE A 55 -7.20 -29.99 17.56
C ILE A 55 -8.21 -30.44 18.62
N THR A 56 -9.33 -29.73 18.76
CA THR A 56 -10.38 -30.06 19.76
C THR A 56 -11.36 -31.12 19.27
N LYS A 57 -11.48 -31.30 17.94
CA LYS A 57 -12.52 -32.06 17.25
C LYS A 57 -13.94 -31.52 17.49
N GLY A 58 -14.06 -30.22 17.75
CA GLY A 58 -15.34 -29.56 18.04
C GLY A 58 -15.85 -29.83 19.46
N VAL A 59 -17.10 -29.41 19.73
CA VAL A 59 -17.74 -29.60 21.04
C VAL A 59 -18.07 -31.08 21.31
N ASP A 60 -18.49 -31.79 20.27
CA ASP A 60 -18.93 -33.20 20.34
C ASP A 60 -17.80 -34.20 20.06
N GLY A 61 -16.61 -33.72 19.66
CA GLY A 61 -15.44 -34.56 19.38
C GLY A 61 -15.47 -35.29 18.03
N GLU A 62 -16.45 -34.99 17.17
CA GLU A 62 -16.64 -35.63 15.87
C GLU A 62 -16.19 -34.80 14.66
N ASP A 63 -15.83 -33.53 14.87
CA ASP A 63 -15.41 -32.68 13.75
C ASP A 63 -14.09 -33.18 13.16
N MET A 64 -14.10 -33.43 11.86
CA MET A 64 -12.92 -33.84 11.08
C MET A 64 -12.65 -32.85 9.96
N PRO A 65 -12.21 -31.62 10.28
CA PRO A 65 -11.86 -30.64 9.25
C PRO A 65 -10.68 -31.16 8.41
N MET A 66 -10.74 -30.91 7.09
CA MET A 66 -9.76 -31.44 6.16
C MET A 66 -8.45 -30.64 6.22
N PHE A 67 -7.39 -31.28 6.71
CA PHE A 67 -6.07 -30.65 6.83
C PHE A 67 -5.62 -29.99 5.51
N PRO A 68 -5.14 -28.73 5.54
CA PRO A 68 -4.78 -28.00 4.34
C PRO A 68 -3.52 -28.58 3.72
N LYS A 69 -3.68 -29.16 2.53
CA LYS A 69 -2.60 -29.82 1.78
C LYS A 69 -2.40 -29.16 0.43
N ILE A 70 -1.16 -29.15 0.00
CA ILE A 70 -0.80 -28.82 -1.37
C ILE A 70 -0.60 -30.14 -2.11
N GLN A 71 -1.31 -30.32 -3.21
CA GLN A 71 -1.16 -31.51 -4.05
C GLN A 71 -0.48 -31.16 -5.36
N ILE A 72 0.55 -31.94 -5.69
CA ILE A 72 1.30 -31.82 -6.93
C ILE A 72 0.80 -32.90 -7.88
N ASN A 73 0.15 -32.45 -8.96
CA ASN A 73 -0.30 -33.31 -10.05
C ASN A 73 0.58 -33.12 -11.27
N GLN A 74 0.73 -34.18 -12.06
CA GLN A 74 1.46 -34.13 -13.34
C GLN A 74 0.84 -33.13 -14.34
N ASP A 75 -0.46 -32.85 -14.21
CA ASP A 75 -1.21 -31.93 -15.06
C ASP A 75 -1.24 -30.49 -14.51
N SER A 76 -0.60 -30.24 -13.35
CA SER A 76 -0.50 -28.89 -12.79
C SER A 76 0.34 -27.99 -13.71
N HIS A 77 -0.08 -26.72 -13.84
CA HIS A 77 0.66 -25.72 -14.61
C HIS A 77 2.11 -25.56 -14.11
N LEU A 78 2.34 -25.68 -12.79
CA LEU A 78 3.67 -25.58 -12.16
C LEU A 78 4.67 -26.66 -12.65
N VAL A 79 4.14 -27.76 -13.19
CA VAL A 79 4.88 -28.93 -13.67
C VAL A 79 4.80 -29.01 -15.21
N SER A 80 4.26 -28.00 -15.89
CA SER A 80 4.06 -28.04 -17.34
C SER A 80 5.35 -27.93 -18.15
N SER A 81 6.40 -27.30 -17.61
CA SER A 81 7.68 -27.07 -18.29
C SER A 81 8.88 -27.20 -17.35
N ALA A 82 10.06 -27.46 -17.91
CA ALA A 82 11.31 -27.52 -17.16
C ALA A 82 11.67 -26.19 -16.47
N SER A 83 11.34 -25.05 -17.09
CA SER A 83 11.58 -23.72 -16.53
C SER A 83 10.78 -23.46 -15.26
N LEU A 84 9.49 -23.82 -15.24
CA LEU A 84 8.63 -23.64 -14.07
C LEU A 84 9.04 -24.55 -12.92
N ILE A 85 9.49 -25.77 -13.22
CA ILE A 85 10.02 -26.65 -12.18
C ILE A 85 11.27 -26.07 -11.56
N LYS A 86 12.17 -25.51 -12.36
CA LYS A 86 13.35 -24.82 -11.82
C LYS A 86 12.97 -23.62 -10.94
N GLU A 87 11.92 -22.89 -11.29
CA GLU A 87 11.45 -21.73 -10.53
C GLU A 87 10.78 -22.09 -9.19
N TYR A 88 9.87 -23.07 -9.20
CA TYR A 88 9.02 -23.39 -8.03
C TYR A 88 9.52 -24.59 -7.21
N PHE A 89 10.26 -25.52 -7.82
CA PHE A 89 10.71 -26.78 -7.21
C PHE A 89 12.21 -27.05 -7.39
N GLY A 90 12.95 -26.13 -8.00
CA GLY A 90 14.39 -26.24 -8.24
C GLY A 90 15.19 -25.72 -7.06
N ASP A 91 16.52 -25.80 -7.18
CA ASP A 91 17.44 -25.23 -6.19
C ASP A 91 17.16 -23.73 -6.05
N SER A 92 17.19 -23.20 -4.82
CA SER A 92 16.87 -21.80 -4.49
C SER A 92 15.40 -21.38 -4.65
N SER A 93 14.49 -22.31 -4.86
CA SER A 93 13.05 -22.07 -4.77
C SER A 93 12.58 -22.01 -3.30
N LEU A 94 11.39 -21.48 -3.03
CA LEU A 94 10.80 -21.50 -1.68
C LEU A 94 10.64 -22.94 -1.16
N TRP A 95 10.35 -23.89 -2.06
CA TRP A 95 10.23 -25.31 -1.76
C TRP A 95 11.51 -25.89 -1.16
N ASP A 96 12.65 -25.63 -1.80
CA ASP A 96 13.98 -26.02 -1.33
C ASP A 96 14.31 -25.32 0.01
N TYR A 97 14.03 -24.02 0.14
CA TYR A 97 14.30 -23.28 1.38
C TYR A 97 13.48 -23.73 2.59
N LEU A 98 12.34 -24.41 2.38
CA LEU A 98 11.54 -25.02 3.43
C LEU A 98 12.01 -26.44 3.79
N GLY A 99 13.05 -26.96 3.13
CA GLY A 99 13.69 -28.23 3.41
C GLY A 99 13.15 -29.42 2.63
N LEU A 100 12.39 -29.19 1.56
CA LEU A 100 11.89 -30.24 0.70
C LEU A 100 12.87 -30.50 -0.46
N PRO A 101 13.04 -31.76 -0.90
CA PRO A 101 13.96 -32.08 -1.99
C PRO A 101 13.47 -31.48 -3.31
N THR A 102 14.40 -31.08 -4.16
CA THR A 102 14.09 -30.58 -5.51
C THR A 102 13.50 -31.69 -6.37
N LEU A 103 12.66 -31.32 -7.33
CA LEU A 103 11.90 -32.28 -8.14
C LEU A 103 12.55 -32.50 -9.51
N SER A 104 12.81 -33.77 -9.87
CA SER A 104 13.25 -34.17 -11.21
C SER A 104 12.15 -34.82 -12.03
N ALA A 105 11.06 -35.29 -11.41
CA ALA A 105 9.94 -35.90 -12.12
C ALA A 105 8.67 -35.88 -11.28
N CYS A 106 7.51 -35.78 -11.94
CA CYS A 106 6.19 -35.90 -11.33
C CYS A 106 5.32 -36.80 -12.21
N GLY A 107 4.90 -37.95 -11.68
CA GLY A 107 4.17 -38.95 -12.45
C GLY A 107 4.98 -39.45 -13.64
N ASN A 108 4.45 -39.27 -14.85
CA ASN A 108 5.09 -39.66 -16.10
C ASN A 108 5.97 -38.56 -16.71
N LYS A 109 5.95 -37.34 -16.16
CA LYS A 109 6.79 -36.25 -16.66
C LYS A 109 8.12 -36.21 -15.91
N SER A 110 9.21 -36.06 -16.65
CA SER A 110 10.58 -36.01 -16.15
C SER A 110 11.33 -34.83 -16.72
N TYR A 111 12.26 -34.29 -15.94
CA TYR A 111 12.99 -33.05 -16.20
C TYR A 111 14.46 -33.27 -15.87
N ASP A 112 15.33 -32.58 -16.61
CA ASP A 112 16.77 -32.67 -16.43
C ASP A 112 17.23 -31.79 -15.24
N VAL A 113 17.05 -32.33 -14.03
CA VAL A 113 17.46 -31.69 -12.77
C VAL A 113 18.42 -32.63 -12.05
N VAL A 114 19.65 -32.16 -11.85
CA VAL A 114 20.71 -32.91 -11.14
C VAL A 114 20.27 -33.12 -9.69
N ASN A 115 20.38 -34.36 -9.20
CA ASN A 115 19.98 -34.76 -7.83
C ASN A 115 18.50 -34.57 -7.46
N GLY A 116 17.62 -34.26 -8.41
CA GLY A 116 16.19 -34.11 -8.12
C GLY A 116 15.50 -35.45 -7.86
N VAL A 117 14.44 -35.43 -7.04
CA VAL A 117 13.64 -36.59 -6.64
C VAL A 117 12.42 -36.76 -7.55
N LYS A 118 12.09 -38.01 -7.90
CA LYS A 118 10.85 -38.36 -8.58
C LYS A 118 9.71 -38.53 -7.59
N VAL A 119 8.64 -37.76 -7.75
CA VAL A 119 7.42 -37.87 -6.94
C VAL A 119 6.27 -38.53 -7.72
N PRO A 120 5.40 -39.30 -7.04
CA PRO A 120 4.21 -39.86 -7.67
C PRO A 120 3.20 -38.76 -8.05
N ASN A 121 2.29 -39.07 -8.97
CA ASN A 121 1.18 -38.17 -9.30
C ASN A 121 0.24 -38.07 -8.08
N GLY A 122 -0.11 -36.84 -7.68
CA GLY A 122 -0.92 -36.60 -6.49
C GLY A 122 -0.13 -36.58 -5.18
N PHE A 123 1.19 -36.34 -5.23
CA PHE A 123 2.00 -36.17 -4.03
C PHE A 123 1.50 -34.96 -3.21
N GLN A 124 1.33 -35.14 -1.89
CA GLN A 124 0.75 -34.14 -1.00
C GLN A 124 1.75 -33.67 0.05
N VAL A 125 1.77 -32.36 0.31
CA VAL A 125 2.59 -31.73 1.36
C VAL A 125 1.75 -30.76 2.17
N SER A 126 2.13 -30.48 3.42
CA SER A 126 1.44 -29.50 4.27
C SER A 126 1.51 -28.09 3.67
N ALA A 127 0.37 -27.39 3.64
CA ALA A 127 0.30 -25.99 3.19
C ALA A 127 0.72 -24.98 4.28
N LEU A 128 0.75 -25.39 5.55
CA LEU A 128 0.94 -24.47 6.69
C LEU A 128 2.26 -23.70 6.63
N PRO A 129 3.43 -24.32 6.34
CA PRO A 129 4.70 -23.58 6.28
C PRO A 129 4.73 -22.54 5.16
N PHE A 130 4.10 -22.83 4.02
CA PHE A 130 4.03 -21.93 2.87
C PHE A 130 3.17 -20.71 3.18
N ARG A 131 1.98 -20.94 3.75
CA ARG A 131 1.10 -19.85 4.20
C ARG A 131 1.77 -19.02 5.29
N ALA A 132 2.47 -19.65 6.24
CA ALA A 132 3.21 -18.95 7.28
C ALA A 132 4.29 -18.01 6.70
N TYR A 133 5.02 -18.45 5.67
CA TYR A 133 5.98 -17.61 4.96
C TYR A 133 5.31 -16.39 4.29
N GLN A 134 4.21 -16.61 3.55
CA GLN A 134 3.51 -15.50 2.89
C GLN A 134 2.88 -14.53 3.88
N LEU A 135 2.41 -15.03 5.03
CA LEU A 135 1.89 -14.20 6.11
C LEU A 135 2.99 -13.28 6.69
N ILE A 136 4.20 -13.81 6.92
CA ILE A 136 5.36 -12.99 7.33
C ILE A 136 5.69 -11.93 6.28
N TYR A 137 5.66 -12.30 4.99
CA TYR A 137 5.94 -11.35 3.91
C TYR A 137 4.93 -10.20 3.88
N ASN A 138 3.63 -10.52 3.93
CA ASN A 138 2.54 -9.55 3.94
C ASN A 138 2.60 -8.60 5.16
N GLU A 139 3.11 -9.10 6.30
CA GLU A 139 3.17 -8.35 7.54
C GLU A 139 4.43 -7.49 7.72
N TYR A 140 5.60 -8.00 7.35
CA TYR A 140 6.89 -7.36 7.70
C TYR A 140 7.71 -6.89 6.50
N TYR A 141 7.53 -7.47 5.31
CA TYR A 141 8.44 -7.24 4.20
C TYR A 141 7.84 -6.46 3.03
N ARG A 142 6.52 -6.51 2.84
CA ARG A 142 5.84 -5.66 1.85
C ARG A 142 5.71 -4.23 2.35
N ASP A 143 5.74 -3.29 1.42
CA ASP A 143 5.27 -1.93 1.69
C ASP A 143 3.74 -1.89 1.55
N GLN A 144 3.05 -1.49 2.61
CA GLN A 144 1.58 -1.45 2.65
C GLN A 144 0.99 -0.44 1.67
N ASN A 145 1.74 0.60 1.32
CA ASN A 145 1.24 1.70 0.49
C ASN A 145 1.44 1.46 -1.01
N LEU A 146 2.42 0.62 -1.38
CA LEU A 146 2.84 0.44 -2.78
C LEU A 146 2.46 -0.93 -3.36
N THR A 147 2.42 -1.98 -2.54
CA THR A 147 2.22 -3.35 -3.03
C THR A 147 1.04 -3.97 -2.31
N ASP A 148 0.07 -4.47 -3.08
CA ASP A 148 -1.10 -5.16 -2.54
C ASP A 148 -0.74 -6.42 -1.74
N PRO A 149 -1.55 -6.81 -0.74
CA PRO A 149 -1.32 -8.03 0.00
C PRO A 149 -1.46 -9.24 -0.91
N ILE A 150 -0.67 -10.28 -0.65
CA ILE A 150 -0.85 -11.55 -1.33
C ILE A 150 -2.04 -12.26 -0.68
N ASP A 151 -3.11 -12.43 -1.44
CA ASP A 151 -4.26 -13.19 -0.99
C ASP A 151 -4.00 -14.69 -1.10
N PHE A 152 -4.23 -15.40 0.00
CA PHE A 152 -4.24 -16.85 0.04
C PHE A 152 -5.36 -17.33 0.95
N THR A 153 -5.89 -18.52 0.66
CA THR A 153 -6.99 -19.08 1.44
C THR A 153 -6.49 -19.57 2.79
N LEU A 154 -7.26 -19.29 3.84
CA LEU A 154 -7.06 -19.82 5.19
C LEU A 154 -7.93 -21.06 5.45
N GLY A 155 -8.73 -21.48 4.47
CA GLY A 155 -9.65 -22.60 4.58
C GLY A 155 -8.97 -23.97 4.58
N SER A 156 -9.76 -24.96 4.96
CA SER A 156 -9.47 -26.39 4.84
C SER A 156 -9.50 -26.86 3.38
N GLY A 157 -8.91 -28.02 3.12
CA GLY A 157 -8.94 -28.67 1.82
C GLY A 157 -7.61 -28.78 1.10
N THR A 158 -7.64 -29.43 -0.05
CA THR A 158 -6.44 -29.61 -0.89
C THR A 158 -6.41 -28.52 -1.96
N THR A 159 -5.35 -27.71 -1.97
CA THR A 159 -5.12 -26.73 -3.03
C THR A 159 -4.53 -27.45 -4.23
N VAL A 160 -5.30 -27.51 -5.32
CA VAL A 160 -4.93 -28.17 -6.58
C VAL A 160 -4.88 -27.13 -7.70
N GLY A 161 -3.67 -26.71 -8.07
CA GLY A 161 -3.47 -25.75 -9.17
C GLY A 161 -4.00 -24.34 -8.93
N GLY A 162 -3.92 -23.50 -9.97
CA GLY A 162 -4.43 -22.12 -9.97
C GLY A 162 -3.46 -21.05 -9.45
N ASP A 163 -3.84 -19.79 -9.61
CA ASP A 163 -3.02 -18.61 -9.26
C ASP A 163 -2.67 -18.57 -7.76
N GLN A 164 -3.58 -19.05 -6.90
CA GLN A 164 -3.34 -19.15 -5.45
C GLN A 164 -2.17 -20.06 -5.10
N LEU A 165 -2.03 -21.19 -5.81
CA LEU A 165 -0.93 -22.12 -5.58
C LEU A 165 0.40 -21.51 -6.03
N MET A 166 0.41 -20.80 -7.16
CA MET A 166 1.60 -20.08 -7.63
C MET A 166 1.99 -18.98 -6.63
N ALA A 167 1.01 -18.23 -6.12
CA ALA A 167 1.22 -17.19 -5.14
C ALA A 167 1.81 -17.73 -3.83
N LEU A 168 1.37 -18.90 -3.35
CA LEU A 168 1.89 -19.57 -2.16
C LEU A 168 3.31 -20.09 -2.35
N MET A 169 3.63 -20.66 -3.52
CA MET A 169 4.93 -21.26 -3.81
C MET A 169 6.00 -20.26 -4.25
N SER A 170 5.60 -19.06 -4.67
CA SER A 170 6.54 -18.04 -5.13
C SER A 170 7.38 -17.44 -4.00
N LEU A 171 8.70 -17.41 -4.20
CA LEU A 171 9.62 -16.68 -3.34
C LEU A 171 9.47 -15.16 -3.57
N ARG A 172 9.38 -14.40 -2.48
CA ARG A 172 9.11 -12.95 -2.53
C ARG A 172 10.35 -12.12 -2.23
N ARG A 173 10.42 -10.95 -2.87
CA ARG A 173 11.51 -9.97 -2.68
C ARG A 173 11.08 -8.91 -1.67
N ARG A 174 11.95 -8.61 -0.72
CA ARG A 174 11.73 -7.56 0.29
C ARG A 174 11.88 -6.16 -0.33
N ALA A 175 11.12 -5.19 0.18
CA ALA A 175 11.34 -3.77 -0.13
C ALA A 175 12.73 -3.26 0.31
N TRP A 176 13.22 -2.22 -0.34
CA TRP A 176 14.50 -1.59 -0.02
C TRP A 176 14.50 -0.91 1.37
N GLU A 177 15.68 -0.63 1.91
CA GLU A 177 15.84 0.18 3.14
C GLU A 177 15.14 1.55 2.95
N LYS A 178 14.50 2.04 4.02
CA LYS A 178 13.83 3.35 4.01
C LYS A 178 14.87 4.47 3.96
N ASP A 179 14.74 5.32 2.97
CA ASP A 179 15.57 6.46 2.60
C ASP A 179 14.67 7.54 1.99
N TYR A 180 15.19 8.74 1.75
CA TYR A 180 14.45 9.91 1.27
C TYR A 180 13.45 9.59 0.14
N PHE A 181 13.86 8.83 -0.88
CA PHE A 181 12.97 8.43 -1.98
C PHE A 181 12.10 7.20 -1.67
N THR A 182 12.61 6.21 -0.94
CA THR A 182 11.86 4.96 -0.66
C THR A 182 10.86 5.10 0.50
N SER A 183 10.92 6.20 1.25
CA SER A 183 9.90 6.62 2.24
C SER A 183 8.89 7.61 1.69
N ALA A 184 9.09 8.14 0.48
CA ALA A 184 8.15 9.08 -0.12
C ALA A 184 6.77 8.43 -0.28
N LEU A 185 5.73 9.14 0.14
CA LEU A 185 4.35 8.67 0.04
C LEU A 185 3.73 9.17 -1.28
N PRO A 186 2.88 8.38 -1.94
CA PRO A 186 2.19 8.82 -3.17
C PRO A 186 1.16 9.93 -2.93
N TRP A 187 0.75 10.15 -1.68
CA TRP A 187 -0.31 11.08 -1.29
C TRP A 187 0.12 11.95 -0.10
N LEU A 188 -0.40 13.18 -0.05
CA LEU A 188 -0.16 14.15 1.03
C LEU A 188 -0.76 13.68 2.36
N GLN A 189 -1.96 13.12 2.29
CA GLN A 189 -2.72 12.67 3.44
C GLN A 189 -3.48 11.38 3.12
N ARG A 190 -3.74 10.56 4.13
CA ARG A 190 -4.47 9.31 3.93
C ARG A 190 -5.97 9.54 4.12
N GLY A 191 -6.63 9.98 3.06
CA GLY A 191 -8.06 10.28 3.03
C GLY A 191 -8.43 11.35 2.00
N PRO A 192 -9.73 11.66 1.83
CA PRO A 192 -10.16 12.75 0.97
C PRO A 192 -9.67 14.09 1.52
N GLU A 193 -9.43 15.06 0.63
CA GLU A 193 -9.05 16.43 1.00
C GLU A 193 -10.03 17.01 2.04
N VAL A 194 -9.48 17.62 3.09
CA VAL A 194 -10.30 18.23 4.14
C VAL A 194 -10.65 19.64 3.71
N SER A 195 -11.87 19.83 3.18
CA SER A 195 -12.37 21.17 2.89
C SER A 195 -12.98 21.80 4.13
N VAL A 196 -12.85 23.13 4.22
CA VAL A 196 -13.58 23.92 5.21
C VAL A 196 -14.96 24.21 4.61
N PRO A 197 -16.06 23.77 5.23
CA PRO A 197 -17.39 24.10 4.72
C PRO A 197 -17.62 25.60 4.84
N VAL A 198 -17.78 26.27 3.70
CA VAL A 198 -18.24 27.65 3.66
C VAL A 198 -19.77 27.62 3.66
N GLN A 199 -20.37 28.27 4.64
CA GLN A 199 -21.82 28.40 4.74
C GLN A 199 -22.34 29.09 3.47
N GLY A 200 -23.20 28.40 2.70
CA GLY A 200 -23.74 28.88 1.41
C GLY A 200 -23.13 28.27 0.13
N ALA A 201 -22.12 27.38 0.22
CA ALA A 201 -21.44 26.83 -0.97
C ALA A 201 -22.15 25.67 -1.70
N GLY A 202 -23.39 25.30 -1.33
CA GLY A 202 -24.04 24.07 -1.83
C GLY A 202 -25.53 24.15 -2.14
N GLY A 203 -26.16 25.33 -2.02
CA GLY A 203 -27.58 25.51 -2.31
C GLY A 203 -27.86 26.96 -2.65
N SER A 204 -28.86 27.20 -3.49
CA SER A 204 -29.33 28.53 -3.93
C SER A 204 -29.15 29.57 -2.82
N MET A 205 -28.25 30.53 -3.04
CA MET A 205 -28.08 31.63 -2.10
C MET A 205 -29.36 32.46 -2.06
N ASP A 206 -29.77 32.88 -0.87
CA ASP A 206 -30.98 33.68 -0.74
C ASP A 206 -30.79 35.07 -1.37
N VAL A 207 -31.76 35.47 -2.18
CA VAL A 207 -31.77 36.76 -2.87
C VAL A 207 -32.67 37.68 -2.08
N VAL A 208 -32.05 38.62 -1.36
CA VAL A 208 -32.77 39.57 -0.52
C VAL A 208 -33.07 40.84 -1.32
N TYR A 209 -34.32 41.32 -1.22
CA TYR A 209 -34.72 42.60 -1.76
C TYR A 209 -34.30 43.73 -0.81
N LYS A 210 -33.31 44.52 -1.20
CA LYS A 210 -32.90 45.76 -0.51
C LYS A 210 -33.49 46.97 -1.24
N ASN A 211 -34.52 47.56 -0.64
CA ASN A 211 -35.06 48.85 -1.07
C ASN A 211 -34.47 49.95 -0.19
N GLU A 212 -33.30 50.46 -0.56
CA GLU A 212 -32.73 51.65 0.07
C GLU A 212 -33.62 52.84 -0.33
N THR A 213 -34.19 53.52 0.67
CA THR A 213 -35.15 54.60 0.47
C THR A 213 -34.54 55.71 -0.39
N GLY A 214 -34.89 55.74 -1.68
CA GLY A 214 -34.68 56.90 -2.55
C GLY A 214 -33.65 56.79 -3.68
N GLN A 215 -33.07 55.64 -4.03
CA GLN A 215 -32.07 55.59 -5.12
C GLN A 215 -32.27 54.46 -6.17
N THR A 216 -32.83 53.30 -5.83
CA THR A 216 -32.97 52.19 -6.81
C THR A 216 -34.34 51.51 -6.71
N LYS A 217 -35.21 51.76 -7.68
CA LYS A 217 -36.42 50.95 -7.89
C LYS A 217 -36.13 49.91 -8.97
N GLN A 218 -36.80 48.76 -8.88
CA GLN A 218 -36.83 47.80 -9.98
C GLN A 218 -37.43 48.47 -11.21
N ARG A 219 -36.84 48.23 -12.37
CA ARG A 219 -37.28 48.79 -13.64
C ARG A 219 -37.86 47.68 -14.50
N TRP A 220 -38.77 48.06 -15.38
CA TRP A 220 -39.31 47.16 -16.37
C TRP A 220 -38.77 47.56 -17.74
N PHE A 221 -38.27 46.58 -18.48
CA PHE A 221 -37.79 46.74 -19.85
C PHE A 221 -38.52 45.78 -20.78
N ASP A 222 -38.51 46.05 -22.08
CA ASP A 222 -38.84 45.02 -23.07
C ASP A 222 -37.60 44.17 -23.40
N GLY A 223 -37.79 43.02 -24.05
CA GLY A 223 -36.67 42.16 -24.50
C GLY A 223 -35.69 42.81 -25.50
N ASN A 224 -35.91 44.08 -25.88
CA ASN A 224 -34.99 44.89 -26.67
C ASN A 224 -34.33 46.02 -25.84
N GLY A 225 -34.45 45.98 -24.51
CA GLY A 225 -33.82 46.93 -23.58
C GLY A 225 -34.48 48.31 -23.51
N ARG A 226 -35.73 48.47 -23.96
CA ARG A 226 -36.43 49.76 -23.93
C ARG A 226 -37.26 49.89 -22.66
N GLU A 227 -37.15 51.03 -21.98
CA GLU A 227 -37.86 51.29 -20.72
C GLU A 227 -39.35 51.59 -20.98
N PHE A 228 -40.22 51.09 -20.09
CA PHE A 228 -41.64 51.47 -20.07
C PHE A 228 -41.81 52.92 -19.61
N GLN A 229 -42.81 53.63 -20.14
CA GLN A 229 -43.00 55.05 -19.82
C GLN A 229 -43.39 55.24 -18.35
N ALA A 230 -42.69 56.16 -17.68
CA ALA A 230 -42.98 56.50 -16.29
C ALA A 230 -44.39 57.09 -16.15
N SER A 231 -45.10 56.68 -15.08
CA SER A 231 -46.42 57.18 -14.70
C SER A 231 -47.59 56.80 -15.62
N THR A 232 -47.39 55.84 -16.52
CA THR A 232 -48.47 55.27 -17.35
C THR A 232 -48.89 53.90 -16.83
N ALA A 233 -50.20 53.65 -16.72
CA ALA A 233 -50.72 52.34 -16.36
C ALA A 233 -50.71 51.43 -17.60
N TYR A 234 -50.16 50.23 -17.45
CA TYR A 234 -50.20 49.16 -18.44
C TYR A 234 -51.05 48.02 -17.88
N ASP A 235 -51.93 47.45 -18.69
CA ASP A 235 -52.69 46.25 -18.31
C ASP A 235 -51.90 45.00 -18.70
N LEU A 236 -51.86 43.99 -17.83
CA LEU A 236 -51.11 42.76 -18.07
C LEU A 236 -52.05 41.74 -18.70
N THR A 237 -51.92 41.53 -20.01
CA THR A 237 -52.74 40.58 -20.76
C THR A 237 -51.89 39.42 -21.26
N MET A 238 -52.43 38.20 -21.24
CA MET A 238 -51.79 37.09 -21.93
C MET A 238 -52.08 37.15 -23.42
N ALA A 239 -51.03 37.18 -24.25
CA ALA A 239 -51.14 37.10 -25.69
C ALA A 239 -50.48 35.80 -26.17
N GLN A 240 -51.12 35.12 -27.11
CA GLN A 240 -50.55 33.91 -27.71
C GLN A 240 -49.28 34.25 -28.49
N ASN A 241 -48.22 33.47 -28.29
CA ASN A 241 -46.94 33.72 -28.94
C ASN A 241 -47.05 33.44 -30.45
N SER A 242 -46.60 34.39 -31.27
CA SER A 242 -46.58 34.26 -32.73
C SER A 242 -45.53 33.23 -33.16
N GLY A 243 -45.94 31.96 -33.23
CA GLY A 243 -45.08 30.86 -33.65
C GLY A 243 -45.26 29.56 -32.86
N ASN A 244 -45.96 29.57 -31.73
CA ASN A 244 -46.27 28.35 -30.98
C ASN A 244 -47.67 28.43 -30.35
N PRO A 245 -48.64 27.59 -30.78
CA PRO A 245 -50.00 27.67 -30.28
C PRO A 245 -50.15 27.23 -28.82
N TYR A 246 -49.13 26.61 -28.23
CA TYR A 246 -49.11 26.14 -26.84
C TYR A 246 -48.34 27.08 -25.89
N ALA A 247 -47.87 28.24 -26.35
CA ALA A 247 -47.17 29.23 -25.54
C ALA A 247 -47.93 30.55 -25.54
N ALA A 248 -48.04 31.16 -24.36
CA ALA A 248 -48.59 32.51 -24.17
C ALA A 248 -47.57 33.33 -23.40
N ASP A 249 -47.33 34.55 -23.86
CA ASP A 249 -46.47 35.51 -23.18
C ASP A 249 -47.33 36.52 -22.43
N PHE A 250 -46.84 36.98 -21.29
CA PHE A 250 -47.40 38.14 -20.62
C PHE A 250 -46.98 39.38 -21.39
N VAL A 251 -47.96 40.18 -21.81
CA VAL A 251 -47.73 41.41 -22.58
C VAL A 251 -48.38 42.57 -21.86
N ALA A 252 -47.62 43.65 -21.68
CA ALA A 252 -48.11 44.91 -21.17
C ALA A 252 -48.79 45.70 -22.29
N VAL A 253 -50.08 46.00 -22.12
CA VAL A 253 -50.95 46.66 -23.09
C VAL A 253 -51.27 48.08 -22.61
N ASN A 254 -51.16 49.06 -23.52
CA ASN A 254 -51.52 50.44 -23.25
C ASN A 254 -52.19 51.06 -24.48
N GLY A 255 -53.39 50.56 -24.78
CA GLY A 255 -54.35 51.17 -25.72
C GLY A 255 -53.89 51.39 -27.17
N GLY A 256 -52.71 50.92 -27.58
CA GLY A 256 -52.10 51.20 -28.88
C GLY A 256 -51.35 50.00 -29.50
N ALA A 257 -50.85 50.17 -30.73
CA ALA A 257 -50.35 49.10 -31.58
C ALA A 257 -48.89 48.61 -31.29
N ASN A 258 -48.40 48.72 -30.06
CA ASN A 258 -47.01 48.39 -29.71
C ASN A 258 -46.89 47.72 -28.32
N ASN A 259 -47.70 46.68 -28.10
CA ASN A 259 -47.68 45.91 -26.85
C ASN A 259 -46.37 45.12 -26.75
N ARG A 260 -45.77 45.07 -25.55
CA ARG A 260 -44.43 44.50 -25.32
C ARG A 260 -44.43 43.64 -24.06
N ALA A 261 -43.64 42.57 -24.04
CA ALA A 261 -43.49 41.72 -22.86
C ALA A 261 -42.60 42.45 -21.82
N PRO A 262 -43.07 42.62 -20.56
CA PRO A 262 -42.27 43.26 -19.53
C PRO A 262 -41.28 42.26 -18.88
N GLU A 263 -40.01 42.62 -18.88
CA GLU A 263 -38.93 41.94 -18.17
C GLU A 263 -38.50 42.78 -16.96
N LEU A 264 -38.28 42.12 -15.82
CA LEU A 264 -37.89 42.79 -14.58
C LEU A 264 -36.37 42.96 -14.53
N ASP A 265 -35.89 44.20 -14.56
CA ASP A 265 -34.51 44.53 -14.18
C ASP A 265 -34.48 44.89 -12.69
N PRO A 266 -33.81 44.08 -11.85
CA PRO A 266 -33.69 44.37 -10.44
C PRO A 266 -32.90 45.65 -10.13
N ASN A 267 -32.16 46.24 -11.08
CA ASN A 267 -31.49 47.53 -10.93
C ASN A 267 -30.74 47.68 -9.57
N GLY A 268 -30.00 46.62 -9.19
CA GLY A 268 -29.22 46.55 -7.94
C GLY A 268 -30.02 46.33 -6.64
N THR A 269 -31.35 46.17 -6.71
CA THR A 269 -32.23 45.94 -5.53
C THR A 269 -32.25 44.49 -5.06
N LEU A 270 -31.98 43.53 -5.95
CA LEU A 270 -31.78 42.14 -5.59
C LEU A 270 -30.30 41.93 -5.29
N LYS A 271 -29.97 41.72 -4.02
CA LYS A 271 -28.61 41.41 -3.59
C LYS A 271 -28.60 40.02 -2.96
N VAL A 272 -27.58 39.26 -3.29
CA VAL A 272 -27.30 37.99 -2.63
C VAL A 272 -26.87 38.30 -1.20
N ASN A 273 -27.46 37.63 -0.20
CA ASN A 273 -27.04 37.79 1.18
C ASN A 273 -25.69 37.09 1.40
N VAL A 274 -24.60 37.86 1.33
CA VAL A 274 -23.22 37.39 1.58
C VAL A 274 -22.85 37.46 3.07
N ASP A 275 -23.69 38.10 3.90
CA ASP A 275 -23.42 38.34 5.32
C ASP A 275 -23.46 37.03 6.15
N GLU A 276 -24.08 35.98 5.61
CA GLU A 276 -24.11 34.64 6.20
C GLU A 276 -23.01 33.70 5.67
N MET A 277 -22.11 34.18 4.79
CA MET A 277 -20.95 33.41 4.31
C MET A 277 -19.79 33.40 5.33
N GLY A 278 -20.12 33.13 6.58
CA GLY A 278 -19.13 32.94 7.65
C GLY A 278 -18.52 31.53 7.60
N ILE A 279 -17.23 31.42 7.89
CA ILE A 279 -16.63 30.14 8.29
C ILE A 279 -16.78 30.04 9.80
N ASN A 280 -17.45 28.99 10.27
CA ASN A 280 -17.52 28.73 11.70
C ASN A 280 -16.12 28.36 12.22
N ILE A 281 -15.67 29.04 13.29
CA ILE A 281 -14.37 28.76 13.91
C ILE A 281 -14.27 27.31 14.43
N ASN A 282 -15.39 26.71 14.82
CA ASN A 282 -15.42 25.31 15.20
C ASN A 282 -15.13 24.40 13.98
N ASP A 283 -15.67 24.73 12.81
CA ASP A 283 -15.42 23.97 11.57
C ASP A 283 -13.97 24.14 11.08
N LEU A 284 -13.38 25.33 11.30
CA LEU A 284 -11.95 25.55 11.05
C LEU A 284 -11.06 24.75 12.01
N ARG A 285 -11.44 24.64 13.29
CA ARG A 285 -10.70 23.83 14.28
C ARG A 285 -10.84 22.33 14.01
N THR A 286 -12.03 21.87 13.65
CA THR A 286 -12.28 20.46 13.33
C THR A 286 -11.56 20.06 12.05
N SER A 287 -11.60 20.87 10.99
CA SER A 287 -10.87 20.61 9.74
C SER A 287 -9.35 20.53 9.95
N ASN A 288 -8.74 21.46 10.67
CA ASN A 288 -7.30 21.41 10.99
C ASN A 288 -6.95 20.17 11.83
N ALA A 289 -7.76 19.83 12.84
CA ALA A 289 -7.53 18.63 13.64
C ALA A 289 -7.65 17.35 12.79
N LEU A 290 -8.61 17.31 11.87
CA LEU A 290 -8.86 16.18 10.97
C LEU A 290 -7.72 16.02 9.95
N GLN A 291 -7.21 17.12 9.39
CA GLN A 291 -6.04 17.10 8.52
C GLN A 291 -4.81 16.53 9.25
N ARG A 292 -4.49 17.02 10.45
CA ARG A 292 -3.40 16.49 11.28
C ARG A 292 -3.58 15.00 11.59
N TRP A 293 -4.83 14.56 11.76
CA TRP A 293 -5.16 13.15 11.97
C TRP A 293 -4.87 12.31 10.72
N PHE A 294 -5.26 12.76 9.53
CA PHE A 294 -4.96 12.07 8.27
C PHE A 294 -3.46 12.04 7.93
N GLU A 295 -2.72 13.13 8.19
CA GLU A 295 -1.27 13.18 8.00
C GLU A 295 -0.54 12.22 8.96
N ARG A 296 -0.94 12.19 10.23
CA ARG A 296 -0.41 11.23 11.20
C ARG A 296 -0.70 9.80 10.79
N ASN A 297 -1.90 9.52 10.27
CA ASN A 297 -2.26 8.22 9.73
C ASN A 297 -1.43 7.82 8.51
N ALA A 298 -1.14 8.77 7.62
CA ALA A 298 -0.29 8.52 6.46
C ALA A 298 1.11 8.06 6.88
N ARG A 299 1.68 8.68 7.91
CA ARG A 299 2.98 8.29 8.50
C ARG A 299 2.92 7.01 9.32
N GLY A 300 1.80 6.80 10.02
CA GLY A 300 1.62 5.77 11.03
C GLY A 300 1.28 4.37 10.51
N GLY A 301 1.08 4.16 9.21
CA GLY A 301 0.70 2.84 8.67
C GLY A 301 -0.78 2.50 8.88
N SER A 302 -1.33 1.54 8.11
CA SER A 302 -2.80 1.32 8.06
C SER A 302 -3.32 0.42 9.17
N ARG A 303 -2.43 -0.34 9.81
CA ARG A 303 -2.81 -1.37 10.77
C ARG A 303 -3.25 -0.78 12.09
N TYR A 304 -4.19 -1.44 12.76
CA TYR A 304 -4.74 -0.97 14.03
C TYR A 304 -3.69 -0.74 15.12
N ILE A 305 -2.70 -1.63 15.31
CA ILE A 305 -1.61 -1.37 16.28
C ILE A 305 -0.77 -0.16 15.86
N GLU A 306 -0.49 -0.03 14.57
CA GLU A 306 0.36 1.07 14.08
C GLU A 306 -0.38 2.41 14.25
N GLN A 307 -1.71 2.42 14.11
CA GLN A 307 -2.57 3.53 14.48
C GLN A 307 -2.57 3.78 16.00
N ILE A 308 -2.70 2.74 16.84
CA ILE A 308 -2.60 2.92 18.30
C ILE A 308 -1.24 3.49 18.69
N LEU A 309 -0.17 2.99 18.08
CA LEU A 309 1.19 3.44 18.35
C LEU A 309 1.41 4.88 17.88
N SER A 310 0.91 5.25 16.71
CA SER A 310 1.08 6.60 16.16
C SER A 310 0.23 7.65 16.89
N HIS A 311 -0.99 7.31 17.34
CA HIS A 311 -1.87 8.25 18.06
C HIS A 311 -1.65 8.27 19.57
N PHE A 312 -1.45 7.11 20.19
CA PHE A 312 -1.40 6.97 21.65
C PHE A 312 -0.02 6.58 22.19
N GLY A 313 0.94 6.22 21.33
CA GLY A 313 2.28 5.79 21.77
C GLY A 313 2.32 4.43 22.47
N VAL A 314 1.21 3.69 22.49
CA VAL A 314 1.10 2.41 23.20
C VAL A 314 1.40 1.25 22.26
N ARG A 315 2.32 0.36 22.65
CA ARG A 315 2.55 -0.92 21.98
C ARG A 315 1.69 -1.98 22.66
N SER A 316 0.67 -2.49 21.96
CA SER A 316 -0.13 -3.61 22.46
C SER A 316 0.67 -4.90 22.42
N SER A 317 0.69 -5.64 23.53
CA SER A 317 1.29 -6.98 23.67
C SER A 317 0.28 -8.12 23.48
N ASP A 318 -0.96 -7.83 23.06
CA ASP A 318 -2.07 -8.79 23.01
C ASP A 318 -1.86 -9.89 21.94
N ALA A 319 -1.99 -11.15 22.35
CA ALA A 319 -1.83 -12.37 21.53
C ALA A 319 -3.06 -12.69 20.64
N ARG A 320 -4.19 -12.01 20.83
CA ARG A 320 -5.32 -12.10 19.88
C ARG A 320 -5.00 -11.48 18.53
N LEU A 321 -3.97 -10.66 18.49
CA LEU A 321 -3.61 -9.93 17.30
C LEU A 321 -3.01 -10.90 16.29
N GLN A 322 -3.73 -11.10 15.19
CA GLN A 322 -3.52 -12.15 14.20
C GLN A 322 -2.26 -11.91 13.34
N ARG A 323 -1.08 -11.81 13.96
CA ARG A 323 0.19 -11.50 13.27
C ARG A 323 1.32 -12.43 13.72
N PRO A 324 2.34 -12.66 12.87
CA PRO A 324 3.55 -13.35 13.26
C PRO A 324 4.27 -12.56 14.34
N GLN A 325 4.74 -13.26 15.37
CA GLN A 325 5.55 -12.66 16.41
C GLN A 325 7.00 -12.60 15.95
N PHE A 326 7.61 -11.41 15.96
CA PHE A 326 9.06 -11.28 15.74
C PHE A 326 9.81 -11.71 17.01
N LEU A 327 10.62 -12.77 16.90
CA LEU A 327 11.34 -13.36 18.04
C LEU A 327 12.72 -12.74 18.25
N GLY A 328 13.34 -12.25 17.17
CA GLY A 328 14.67 -11.70 17.20
C GLY A 328 15.37 -11.81 15.85
N GLY A 329 16.58 -11.28 15.79
CA GLY A 329 17.35 -11.23 14.57
C GLY A 329 18.57 -10.33 14.71
N GLY A 330 19.29 -10.14 13.62
CA GLY A 330 20.37 -9.17 13.59
C GLY A 330 20.86 -8.87 12.19
N ARG A 331 21.79 -7.91 12.12
CA ARG A 331 22.34 -7.35 10.89
C ARG A 331 23.85 -7.52 10.88
N MET A 332 24.37 -7.95 9.75
CA MET A 332 25.79 -8.21 9.55
C MET A 332 26.25 -7.63 8.21
N PRO A 333 27.30 -6.79 8.17
CA PRO A 333 27.80 -6.25 6.92
C PRO A 333 28.62 -7.29 6.14
N ILE A 334 28.45 -7.35 4.83
CA ILE A 334 29.34 -8.08 3.92
C ILE A 334 30.59 -7.23 3.70
N SER A 335 31.76 -7.81 3.95
CA SER A 335 33.05 -7.21 3.63
C SER A 335 33.50 -7.72 2.27
N VAL A 336 33.80 -6.82 1.35
CA VAL A 336 34.35 -7.17 0.03
C VAL A 336 35.81 -6.75 0.02
N SER A 337 36.70 -7.72 -0.19
CA SER A 337 38.14 -7.48 -0.39
C SER A 337 38.46 -7.60 -1.87
N GLU A 338 39.42 -6.80 -2.36
CA GLU A 338 39.97 -6.95 -3.70
C GLU A 338 40.97 -8.10 -3.77
N VAL A 339 41.01 -8.77 -4.93
CA VAL A 339 42.01 -9.76 -5.31
C VAL A 339 42.66 -9.25 -6.59
N LEU A 340 43.91 -8.80 -6.46
CA LEU A 340 44.70 -8.29 -7.57
C LEU A 340 45.48 -9.42 -8.25
N GLN A 341 45.38 -9.50 -9.57
CA GLN A 341 46.17 -10.44 -10.37
C GLN A 341 47.64 -9.96 -10.41
N THR A 342 48.55 -10.74 -9.81
CA THR A 342 49.98 -10.42 -9.69
C THR A 342 50.80 -10.77 -10.92
N SER A 343 50.26 -11.54 -11.87
CA SER A 343 50.92 -11.94 -13.13
C SER A 343 49.92 -12.04 -14.29
N SER A 344 50.23 -11.48 -15.46
CA SER A 344 49.38 -11.59 -16.66
C SER A 344 49.44 -12.99 -17.27
N THR A 345 48.28 -13.56 -17.61
CA THR A 345 48.20 -14.87 -18.28
C THR A 345 47.95 -14.72 -19.79
N ASP A 346 47.36 -13.61 -20.24
CA ASP A 346 47.03 -13.29 -21.64
C ASP A 346 46.72 -11.78 -21.83
N GLU A 347 46.67 -11.25 -23.06
CA GLU A 347 46.30 -9.84 -23.35
C GLU A 347 44.87 -9.50 -22.91
N THR A 348 44.00 -10.50 -22.81
CA THR A 348 42.61 -10.37 -22.34
C THR A 348 42.48 -10.22 -20.82
N SER A 349 43.54 -10.52 -20.05
CA SER A 349 43.60 -10.33 -18.59
C SER A 349 44.96 -9.72 -18.19
N PRO A 350 45.15 -8.40 -18.46
CA PRO A 350 46.41 -7.74 -18.17
C PRO A 350 46.75 -7.80 -16.67
N GLN A 351 48.04 -7.70 -16.36
CA GLN A 351 48.53 -7.62 -14.98
C GLN A 351 47.82 -6.46 -14.25
N ALA A 352 47.51 -6.65 -12.97
CA ALA A 352 46.68 -5.75 -12.14
C ALA A 352 45.17 -5.76 -12.43
N ASN A 353 44.65 -6.77 -13.14
CA ASN A 353 43.22 -7.02 -13.17
C ASN A 353 42.69 -7.33 -11.76
N MET A 354 41.56 -6.73 -11.38
CA MET A 354 41.07 -6.69 -10.01
C MET A 354 39.73 -7.43 -9.90
N ALA A 355 39.69 -8.53 -9.16
CA ALA A 355 38.46 -9.25 -8.87
C ALA A 355 37.99 -8.96 -7.44
N GLY A 356 36.68 -9.06 -7.18
CA GLY A 356 36.13 -8.88 -5.84
C GLY A 356 35.87 -10.22 -5.15
N HIS A 357 36.25 -10.33 -3.88
CA HIS A 357 35.91 -11.44 -2.99
C HIS A 357 35.06 -10.94 -1.81
N GLY A 358 33.77 -11.30 -1.79
CA GLY A 358 32.85 -10.93 -0.72
C GLY A 358 32.71 -12.04 0.31
N ILE A 359 33.15 -11.78 1.56
CA ILE A 359 32.88 -12.65 2.71
C ILE A 359 32.16 -11.85 3.79
N SER A 360 31.21 -12.52 4.43
CA SER A 360 30.64 -12.08 5.68
C SER A 360 30.65 -13.27 6.63
N ALA A 361 31.31 -13.13 7.79
CA ALA A 361 31.24 -14.08 8.90
C ALA A 361 30.85 -13.34 10.19
N GLY A 362 29.91 -13.88 10.95
CA GLY A 362 29.49 -13.27 12.20
C GLY A 362 28.59 -14.14 13.06
N ILE A 363 28.62 -13.81 14.35
CA ILE A 363 28.02 -14.59 15.45
C ILE A 363 27.21 -13.61 16.28
N ASN A 364 25.95 -13.31 15.92
CA ASN A 364 25.04 -12.67 16.89
C ASN A 364 23.55 -12.61 16.50
N ASN A 365 23.02 -13.59 15.75
CA ASN A 365 21.61 -13.57 15.38
C ASN A 365 20.91 -14.74 16.07
N GLY A 366 20.03 -14.46 17.03
CA GLY A 366 19.39 -15.50 17.82
C GLY A 366 18.23 -15.00 18.65
N PHE A 367 17.52 -15.94 19.28
CA PHE A 367 16.43 -15.64 20.19
C PHE A 367 16.31 -16.72 21.26
N LYS A 368 15.66 -16.39 22.38
CA LYS A 368 15.20 -17.34 23.39
C LYS A 368 13.74 -17.03 23.67
N HIS A 369 12.85 -17.97 23.39
CA HIS A 369 11.41 -17.77 23.59
C HIS A 369 10.73 -19.06 24.05
N TYR A 370 9.63 -18.91 24.78
CA TYR A 370 8.74 -19.99 25.22
C TYR A 370 7.47 -19.96 24.37
N PHE A 371 7.01 -21.11 23.88
CA PHE A 371 5.83 -21.16 23.01
C PHE A 371 4.61 -21.67 23.77
N GLU A 372 3.51 -20.95 23.63
CA GLU A 372 2.23 -21.27 24.28
C GLU A 372 1.27 -22.01 23.35
N GLU A 373 1.50 -21.94 22.03
CA GLU A 373 0.64 -22.53 20.99
C GLU A 373 1.46 -23.31 19.96
N HIS A 374 0.79 -24.21 19.22
CA HIS A 374 1.37 -24.89 18.07
C HIS A 374 1.63 -23.91 16.93
N GLY A 375 2.77 -24.04 16.26
CA GLY A 375 3.10 -23.16 15.15
C GLY A 375 4.40 -23.53 14.46
N TYR A 376 4.90 -22.59 13.66
CA TYR A 376 6.18 -22.70 12.98
C TYR A 376 7.10 -21.55 13.35
N ILE A 377 8.37 -21.89 13.63
CA ILE A 377 9.47 -20.92 13.63
C ILE A 377 10.02 -20.85 12.21
N ILE A 378 10.03 -19.64 11.65
CA ILE A 378 10.64 -19.38 10.34
C ILE A 378 11.79 -18.39 10.50
N GLY A 379 12.98 -18.85 10.13
CA GLY A 379 14.18 -18.03 9.97
C GLY A 379 14.34 -17.59 8.53
N ILE A 380 14.33 -16.29 8.29
CA ILE A 380 14.51 -15.67 6.97
C ILE A 380 15.82 -14.89 6.98
N MET A 381 16.65 -15.12 5.97
CA MET A 381 17.85 -14.34 5.70
C MET A 381 17.60 -13.51 4.44
N SER A 382 17.85 -12.20 4.51
CA SER A 382 17.75 -11.30 3.36
C SER A 382 19.03 -10.50 3.21
N ILE A 383 19.59 -10.46 2.01
CA ILE A 383 20.76 -9.64 1.69
C ILE A 383 20.26 -8.40 0.96
N THR A 384 20.52 -7.22 1.51
CA THR A 384 20.10 -5.95 0.91
C THR A 384 21.27 -4.96 0.88
N PRO A 385 21.57 -4.38 -0.29
CA PRO A 385 22.48 -3.24 -0.37
C PRO A 385 21.87 -2.03 0.37
N ARG A 386 22.71 -1.08 0.79
CA ARG A 386 22.19 0.23 1.17
C ARG A 386 21.62 0.94 -0.05
N SER A 387 20.63 1.82 0.12
CA SER A 387 20.26 2.72 -0.96
C SER A 387 21.43 3.65 -1.27
N GLY A 388 21.67 3.91 -2.55
CA GLY A 388 22.73 4.79 -3.02
C GLY A 388 22.40 5.22 -4.44
N TYR A 389 22.35 6.53 -4.65
CA TYR A 389 21.97 7.14 -5.93
C TYR A 389 23.17 7.89 -6.49
N GLN A 390 23.60 7.55 -7.71
CA GLN A 390 24.72 8.20 -8.38
C GLN A 390 24.29 9.22 -9.44
N GLN A 391 22.99 9.26 -9.75
CA GLN A 391 22.42 10.09 -10.83
C GLN A 391 21.65 11.31 -10.30
N GLY A 392 21.61 11.50 -8.97
CA GLY A 392 20.82 12.56 -8.34
C GLY A 392 21.62 13.81 -8.02
N VAL A 393 20.93 14.95 -8.01
CA VAL A 393 21.44 16.21 -7.47
C VAL A 393 20.93 16.34 -6.03
N PRO A 394 21.77 16.69 -5.03
CA PRO A 394 21.29 16.92 -3.68
C PRO A 394 20.25 18.04 -3.64
N ARG A 395 19.19 17.88 -2.84
CA ARG A 395 18.08 18.84 -2.74
C ARG A 395 18.52 20.26 -2.45
N ASP A 396 19.62 20.44 -1.72
CA ASP A 396 20.14 21.78 -1.40
C ASP A 396 20.56 22.59 -2.64
N PHE A 397 20.95 21.93 -3.73
CA PHE A 397 21.32 22.60 -4.99
C PHE A 397 20.11 22.93 -5.88
N THR A 398 18.93 22.38 -5.57
CA THR A 398 17.69 22.63 -6.33
C THR A 398 16.76 23.62 -5.63
N LYS A 399 17.22 24.27 -4.55
CA LYS A 399 16.52 25.36 -3.87
C LYS A 399 16.77 26.67 -4.62
N PHE A 400 15.83 27.08 -5.47
CA PHE A 400 15.96 28.28 -6.29
C PHE A 400 15.16 29.45 -5.77
N ASP A 401 14.02 29.19 -5.12
CA ASP A 401 13.15 30.22 -4.58
C ASP A 401 13.35 30.39 -3.07
N ASN A 402 12.95 31.53 -2.52
CA ASN A 402 12.99 31.75 -1.08
C ASN A 402 12.14 30.69 -0.34
N MET A 403 11.00 30.28 -0.90
CA MET A 403 10.11 29.29 -0.30
C MET A 403 10.68 27.86 -0.23
N ASP A 404 11.76 27.55 -0.96
CA ASP A 404 12.44 26.25 -0.87
C ASP A 404 13.38 26.17 0.35
N PHE A 405 13.68 27.30 0.98
CA PHE A 405 14.45 27.38 2.22
C PHE A 405 13.54 27.23 3.44
N TYR A 406 14.11 26.65 4.50
CA TYR A 406 13.37 26.47 5.73
C TYR A 406 13.10 27.81 6.40
N PHE A 407 11.82 28.10 6.62
CA PHE A 407 11.33 29.17 7.47
C PHE A 407 10.51 28.57 8.61
N PRO A 408 10.66 29.06 9.86
CA PRO A 408 9.85 28.59 10.99
C PRO A 408 8.34 28.67 10.75
N GLU A 409 7.90 29.62 9.93
CA GLU A 409 6.50 29.81 9.54
C GLU A 409 5.92 28.62 8.74
N PHE A 410 6.78 27.84 8.06
CA PHE A 410 6.37 26.63 7.33
C PHE A 410 6.42 25.38 8.21
N ALA A 411 6.79 25.50 9.49
CA ALA A 411 6.66 24.40 10.42
C ALA A 411 5.19 23.99 10.55
N HIS A 412 4.92 22.68 10.43
CA HIS A 412 3.58 22.08 10.47
C HIS A 412 2.73 22.23 9.20
N LEU A 413 3.33 22.63 8.07
CA LEU A 413 2.71 22.41 6.77
C LEU A 413 2.73 20.91 6.41
N SER A 414 1.83 20.51 5.51
CA SER A 414 1.73 19.14 5.01
C SER A 414 3.00 18.69 4.27
N GLU A 415 3.06 17.41 3.92
CA GLU A 415 4.17 16.85 3.13
C GLU A 415 4.33 17.62 1.81
N GLN A 416 5.57 17.72 1.30
CA GLN A 416 5.84 18.39 0.04
C GLN A 416 6.25 17.36 -1.01
N GLU A 417 5.85 17.60 -2.26
CA GLU A 417 6.33 16.85 -3.40
C GLU A 417 7.85 16.92 -3.53
N ILE A 418 8.45 15.80 -3.96
CA ILE A 418 9.86 15.71 -4.33
C ILE A 418 9.93 16.04 -5.83
N LYS A 419 10.56 17.17 -6.16
CA LYS A 419 10.77 17.64 -7.54
C LYS A 419 11.92 16.91 -8.24
#